data_AF-A0A839YK27-F1
#
_entry.id   AF-A0A839YK27-F1
#
_cell.length_a   1.000
_cell.length_b   1.000
_cell.length_c   1.000
_cell.angle_alpha   90.00
_cell.angle_beta   90.00
_cell.angle_gamma   90.00
#
_symmetry.space_group_name_H-M   'P 1'
#
loop_
_entity.id
_entity.type
_entity.pdbx_description
1 polymer ?
#
loop_
_entity_poly.entity_id
_entity_poly.type
_entity_poly.pdbx_seq_one_letter_code
_entity_poly.pdbx_strand_id
1 'polypeptide(L)' 'MVDADLVDGDAPVPLVERFFSIPAVAYLYPHYAERGCYAARVVRA' A
#
# COMPACT_ATOMS: atom_id res chain seq x y z
N MET A 1 3.69 -8.38 8.91
CA MET A 1 3.40 -8.21 7.48
C MET A 1 2.26 -9.18 7.15
N VAL A 2 1.08 -8.68 6.79
CA VAL A 2 -0.10 -9.52 6.49
C VAL A 2 -0.05 -10.01 5.04
N ASP A 3 0.29 -9.11 4.12
CA ASP A 3 0.41 -9.37 2.69
C ASP A 3 1.30 -8.26 2.07
N ALA A 4 1.75 -8.47 0.84
CA ALA A 4 2.50 -7.50 0.04
C ALA A 4 2.34 -7.78 -1.45
N ASP A 5 2.15 -6.73 -2.25
CA ASP A 5 1.99 -6.82 -3.70
C ASP A 5 2.56 -5.57 -4.38
N LEU A 6 2.83 -5.66 -5.68
CA LEU A 6 3.40 -4.58 -6.50
C LEU A 6 2.46 -4.24 -7.66
N VAL A 7 2.32 -2.94 -7.92
CA VAL A 7 1.57 -2.39 -9.06
C VAL A 7 2.35 -1.26 -9.68
N ASP A 8 2.00 -0.91 -10.91
CA ASP A 8 2.51 0.28 -11.57
C ASP A 8 2.14 1.55 -10.77
N GLY A 9 3.04 2.54 -10.81
CA GLY A 9 2.98 3.71 -9.93
C GLY A 9 1.74 4.59 -10.12
N ASP A 10 1.03 4.46 -11.24
CA ASP A 10 -0.19 5.19 -11.57
C ASP A 10 -1.48 4.47 -11.14
N ALA A 11 -1.39 3.22 -10.66
CA ALA A 11 -2.56 2.41 -10.29
C ALA A 11 -2.59 1.87 -8.82
N PRO A 12 -2.17 2.62 -7.78
CA PRO A 12 -2.13 2.09 -6.41
C PRO A 12 -3.50 2.00 -5.71
N VAL A 13 -4.52 2.76 -6.15
CA VAL A 13 -5.80 2.90 -5.42
C VAL A 13 -6.53 1.56 -5.23
N PRO A 14 -6.76 0.74 -6.28
CA PRO A 14 -7.46 -0.54 -6.12
C PRO A 14 -6.72 -1.50 -5.17
N LEU A 15 -5.38 -1.43 -5.15
CA LEU A 15 -4.56 -2.25 -4.27
C LEU A 15 -4.69 -1.81 -2.80
N VAL A 16 -4.67 -0.51 -2.54
CA VAL A 16 -4.88 0.06 -1.20
C VAL A 16 -6.27 -0.32 -0.66
N GLU A 17 -7.31 -0.19 -1.47
CA GLU A 17 -8.67 -0.58 -1.10
C GLU A 17 -8.78 -2.06 -0.77
N ARG A 18 -8.17 -2.92 -1.62
CA ARG A 18 -8.13 -4.37 -1.39
C ARG A 18 -7.46 -4.71 -0.06
N PHE A 19 -6.30 -4.13 0.25
CA PHE A 19 -5.67 -4.39 1.55
C PHE A 19 -6.48 -3.86 2.72
N PHE A 20 -7.10 -2.68 2.59
CA PHE A 20 -7.97 -2.15 3.63
C PHE A 20 -9.33 -2.86 3.72
N SER A 21 -9.67 -3.78 2.81
CA SER A 21 -10.80 -4.70 3.02
C SER A 21 -10.48 -5.81 4.04
N ILE A 22 -9.20 -6.05 4.32
CA ILE A 22 -8.76 -7.06 5.31
C ILE A 22 -8.83 -6.44 6.72
N PRO A 23 -9.68 -6.96 7.63
CA PRO A 23 -9.85 -6.36 8.96
C PRO A 23 -8.57 -6.34 9.81
N ALA A 24 -7.67 -7.29 9.58
CA ALA A 24 -6.38 -7.36 10.27
C ALA A 24 -5.36 -6.29 9.83
N VAL A 25 -5.62 -5.57 8.72
CA VAL A 25 -4.72 -4.53 8.22
C VAL A 25 -5.01 -3.21 8.93
N ALA A 26 -4.07 -2.76 9.77
CA ALA A 26 -4.16 -1.51 10.51
C ALA A 26 -3.61 -0.30 9.72
N TYR A 27 -2.57 -0.49 8.91
CA TYR A 27 -1.92 0.55 8.10
C TYR A 27 -1.16 -0.10 6.93
N LEU A 28 -0.79 0.70 5.93
CA LEU A 28 0.03 0.28 4.80
C LEU A 28 1.35 1.06 4.74
N TYR A 29 2.42 0.35 4.40
CA TYR A 29 3.74 0.92 4.08
C TYR A 29 4.05 0.71 2.60
N PRO A 30 3.61 1.62 1.72
CA PRO A 30 4.01 1.62 0.33
C PRO A 30 5.49 1.98 0.18
N HIS A 31 6.20 1.15 -0.60
CA HIS A 31 7.56 1.42 -1.07
C HIS A 31 7.48 1.65 -2.57
N TYR A 32 8.07 2.73 -3.07
CA TYR A 32 8.35 2.81 -4.50
C TYR A 32 9.43 1.77 -4.82
N ALA A 33 9.12 0.85 -5.72
CA ALA A 33 10.08 -0.14 -6.22
C ALA A 33 11.09 0.47 -7.22
N GLU A 34 10.94 1.75 -7.57
CA GLU A 34 11.84 2.54 -8.40
C GLU A 34 12.72 3.52 -7.59
N ARG A 35 13.47 4.40 -8.27
CA ARG A 35 14.38 5.38 -7.64
C ARG A 35 13.61 6.35 -6.74
N GLY A 36 13.85 6.25 -5.44
CA GLY A 36 13.24 7.13 -4.44
C GLY A 36 12.65 6.30 -3.31
N CYS A 37 13.46 5.98 -2.32
CA CYS A 37 13.02 5.19 -1.18
C CYS A 37 11.96 5.96 -0.36
N TYR A 38 10.84 5.26 -0.14
CA TYR A 38 9.73 5.59 0.77
C TYR A 38 8.75 6.66 0.30
N ALA A 39 7.47 6.26 0.16
CA ALA A 39 6.39 7.13 -0.31
C ALA A 39 5.66 7.84 0.84
N ALA A 40 5.01 7.06 1.73
CA ALA A 40 4.20 7.57 2.83
C ALA A 40 3.79 6.42 3.79
N ARG A 41 3.22 6.77 4.95
CA ARG A 41 2.39 5.86 5.76
C ARG A 41 0.93 6.15 5.45
N VAL A 42 0.17 5.13 5.05
CA VAL A 42 -1.26 5.28 4.74
C VAL A 42 -2.11 4.68 5.86
N VAL A 43 -3.13 5.42 6.29
CA VAL A 43 -4.10 5.03 7.31
C VAL A 43 -5.52 5.34 6.81
N ARG A 44 -6.53 4.70 7.42
CA ARG A 44 -7.94 5.06 7.20
C ARG A 44 -8.28 6.33 8.02
N ALA A 45 -9.18 7.17 7.51
CA ALA A 45 -9.73 8.33 8.22
C ALA A 45 -10.79 7.92 9.25
#